data_AF-A0A5C7Q0I4-F1
#
_entry.id   AF-A0A5C7Q0I4-F1
#
_cell.length_a   1.000
_cell.length_b   1.000
_cell.length_c   1.000
_cell.angle_alpha   90.00
_cell.angle_beta   90.00
_cell.angle_gamma   90.00
#
_symmetry.space_group_name_H-M   'P 1'
#
loop_
_entity.id
_entity.type
_entity.pdbx_description
1 polymer ?
#
loop_
_entity_poly.entity_id
_entity_poly.type
_entity_poly.pdbx_seq_one_letter_code
_entity_poly.pdbx_strand_id
1 'polypeptide(L)'
;MIHIVTFTPQIPLGVLEAKKGKRYSNADIAVRMGVKDRQRIYYQLNTRIEEVKVRTIGQWLDFFAAEGQPISISDLFTVTQDPES
;
A
#
# COMPACT_ATOMS: atom_id res chain seq x y z
N MET A 1 -15.53 -9.99 19.70
CA MET A 1 -14.53 -10.28 18.65
C MET A 1 -14.03 -8.96 18.10
N ILE A 2 -12.71 -8.71 18.15
CA ILE A 2 -12.11 -7.48 17.64
C ILE A 2 -11.48 -7.79 16.29
N HIS A 3 -11.90 -7.09 15.24
CA HIS A 3 -11.25 -7.14 13.93
C HIS A 3 -10.19 -6.05 13.85
N ILE A 4 -8.94 -6.42 13.56
CA ILE A 4 -7.90 -5.44 13.32
C ILE A 4 -7.76 -5.25 11.82
N VAL A 5 -8.02 -4.02 11.37
CA VAL A 5 -7.83 -3.60 9.98
C VAL A 5 -6.48 -2.93 9.87
N THR A 6 -5.59 -3.46 9.03
CA THR A 6 -4.24 -2.94 8.83
C THR A 6 -4.09 -2.44 7.40
N PHE A 7 -3.51 -1.26 7.22
CA PHE A 7 -3.13 -0.77 5.89
C PHE A 7 -1.93 -1.56 5.35
N THR A 8 -2.08 -2.22 4.20
CA THR A 8 -1.12 -3.20 3.67
C THR A 8 -1.00 -3.12 2.13
N PRO A 9 -0.40 -2.04 1.58
CA PRO A 9 -0.21 -1.88 0.14
C PRO A 9 0.80 -2.87 -0.46
N GLN A 10 1.57 -3.59 0.37
CA GLN A 10 2.58 -4.56 -0.07
C GLN A 10 1.98 -5.70 -0.91
N ILE A 11 0.78 -6.17 -0.56
CA ILE A 11 0.12 -7.28 -1.26
C ILE A 11 -0.19 -6.90 -2.72
N PRO A 12 -0.96 -5.83 -3.00
CA PRO A 12 -1.23 -5.42 -4.37
C PRO A 12 0.05 -4.99 -5.12
N LEU A 13 1.06 -4.46 -4.41
CA LEU A 13 2.37 -4.15 -5.01
C LEU A 13 3.07 -5.40 -5.53
N GLY A 14 3.10 -6.49 -4.76
CA GLY A 14 3.69 -7.76 -5.20
C GLY A 14 3.01 -8.33 -6.44
N VAL A 15 1.67 -8.21 -6.53
CA VAL A 15 0.90 -8.60 -7.73
C VAL A 15 1.30 -7.75 -8.94
N LEU A 16 1.46 -6.44 -8.75
CA LEU A 16 1.86 -5.53 -9.82
C LEU A 16 3.29 -5.81 -10.32
N GLU A 17 4.22 -6.07 -9.40
CA GLU A 17 5.60 -6.41 -9.74
C GLU A 17 5.68 -7.69 -10.57
N ALA A 18 4.95 -8.73 -10.16
CA ALA A 18 4.85 -9.97 -10.92
C ALA A 18 4.26 -9.75 -12.32
N LYS A 19 3.18 -8.95 -12.42
CA LYS A 19 2.54 -8.61 -13.70
C LYS A 19 3.47 -7.84 -14.65
N LYS A 20 4.31 -6.95 -14.11
CA LYS A 20 5.20 -6.09 -14.90
C LYS A 20 6.59 -6.68 -15.14
N GLY A 21 6.96 -7.74 -14.45
CA GLY A 21 8.31 -8.29 -14.48
C GLY A 21 9.37 -7.30 -13.98
N LYS A 22 8.99 -6.36 -13.10
CA LYS A 22 9.90 -5.34 -12.53
C LYS A 22 9.61 -5.15 -11.05
N ARG A 23 10.64 -4.87 -10.26
CA ARG A 23 10.50 -4.42 -8.86
C ARG A 23 10.46 -2.90 -8.79
N TYR A 24 9.67 -2.35 -7.88
CA TYR A 24 9.65 -0.93 -7.60
C TYR A 24 10.47 -0.63 -6.36
N SER A 25 11.44 0.27 -6.47
CA SER A 25 12.10 0.79 -5.28
C SER A 25 11.19 1.79 -4.56
N ASN A 26 11.45 2.02 -3.27
CA ASN A 26 10.76 3.07 -2.52
C ASN A 26 10.92 4.45 -3.17
N ALA A 27 12.04 4.69 -3.87
CA ALA A 27 12.28 5.92 -4.61
C ALA A 27 11.38 6.01 -5.85
N ASP A 28 11.23 4.94 -6.61
CA ASP A 28 10.36 4.90 -7.79
C ASP A 28 8.90 5.16 -7.41
N ILE A 29 8.45 4.53 -6.33
CA ILE A 29 7.10 4.71 -5.79
C ILE A 29 6.91 6.15 -5.32
N ALA A 30 7.86 6.69 -4.55
CA ALA A 30 7.80 8.06 -4.05
C ALA A 30 7.70 9.08 -5.19
N VAL A 31 8.51 8.93 -6.24
CA VAL A 31 8.46 9.78 -7.44
C VAL A 31 7.09 9.70 -8.11
N ARG A 32 6.55 8.49 -8.31
CA ARG A 32 5.25 8.32 -8.98
C ARG A 32 4.06 8.79 -8.15
N MET A 33 4.13 8.66 -6.83
CA MET A 33 3.10 9.16 -5.91
C MET A 33 3.21 10.66 -5.62
N GLY A 34 4.23 11.35 -6.16
CA GLY A 34 4.51 12.75 -5.86
C GLY A 34 4.88 13.00 -4.39
N VAL A 35 5.45 11.99 -3.73
CA VAL A 35 5.87 12.04 -2.32
C VAL A 35 7.36 12.38 -2.27
N LYS A 36 7.72 13.48 -1.61
CA LYS A 36 9.13 13.90 -1.48
C LYS A 36 9.95 13.01 -0.55
N ASP A 37 9.28 12.33 0.38
CA ASP A 37 9.94 11.54 1.42
C ASP A 37 9.84 10.04 1.14
N ARG A 38 10.97 9.44 0.73
CA ARG A 38 11.10 7.99 0.54
C ARG A 38 10.96 7.20 1.84
N GLN A 39 11.26 7.80 2.99
CA GLN A 39 11.14 7.14 4.29
C GLN A 39 9.68 6.87 4.62
N ARG A 40 8.78 7.76 4.19
CA ARG A 40 7.33 7.55 4.30
C ARG A 40 6.86 6.33 3.52
N ILE A 41 7.38 6.10 2.32
CA ILE A 41 7.05 4.89 1.54
C ILE A 41 7.60 3.64 2.23
N TYR A 42 8.85 3.70 2.72
CA TYR A 42 9.42 2.60 3.50
C TYR A 42 8.53 2.24 4.69
N TYR A 43 8.09 3.23 5.46
CA TYR A 43 7.18 3.03 6.60
C TYR A 43 5.88 2.38 6.12
N GLN A 44 5.24 2.91 5.08
CA GLN A 44 3.99 2.36 4.53
C GLN A 44 4.06 0.91 4.05
N LEU A 45 5.24 0.44 3.64
CA LEU A 45 5.43 -0.91 3.14
C LEU A 45 5.91 -1.90 4.21
N ASN A 46 6.53 -1.42 5.30
CA ASN A 46 7.27 -2.28 6.22
C ASN A 46 6.79 -2.18 7.68
N THR A 47 5.81 -1.32 7.98
CA THR A 47 5.27 -1.20 9.34
C THR A 47 3.76 -1.44 9.35
N ARG A 48 3.27 -1.88 10.51
CA ARG A 48 1.83 -1.95 10.76
C ARG A 48 1.31 -0.53 10.92
N ILE A 49 0.34 -0.15 10.08
CA ILE A 49 -0.29 1.17 10.12
C ILE A 49 -1.76 1.00 10.49
N GLU A 50 -2.11 1.53 11.66
CA GLU A 50 -3.48 1.53 12.21
C GLU A 50 -4.30 2.71 11.67
N GLU A 51 -3.66 3.85 11.41
CA GLU A 51 -4.30 5.05 10.88
C GLU A 51 -3.60 5.54 9.62
N VAL A 52 -4.39 5.80 8.57
CA VAL A 52 -3.88 6.30 7.30
C VAL A 52 -4.73 7.46 6.80
N LYS A 53 -4.07 8.54 6.39
CA LYS A 53 -4.75 9.71 5.79
C LYS A 53 -5.40 9.32 4.46
N VAL A 54 -6.61 9.80 4.20
CA VAL A 54 -7.33 9.62 2.91
C VAL A 54 -6.47 10.00 1.71
N ARG A 55 -5.67 11.07 1.83
CA ARG A 55 -4.71 11.47 0.78
C ARG A 55 -3.73 10.35 0.44
N THR A 56 -3.19 9.65 1.45
CA THR A 56 -2.28 8.51 1.23
C THR A 56 -3.00 7.40 0.47
N ILE A 57 -4.25 7.09 0.83
CA ILE A 57 -5.06 6.09 0.14
C ILE A 57 -5.19 6.48 -1.35
N GLY A 58 -5.60 7.72 -1.63
CA GLY A 58 -5.72 8.23 -3.00
C GLY A 58 -4.41 8.11 -3.79
N GLN A 59 -3.27 8.48 -3.19
CA GLN A 59 -1.96 8.35 -3.85
C GLN A 59 -1.62 6.91 -4.23
N TRP A 60 -2.00 5.93 -3.41
CA TRP A 60 -1.79 4.51 -3.76
C TRP A 60 -2.72 4.07 -4.88
N LEU A 61 -4.02 4.43 -4.81
CA LEU A 61 -4.96 4.13 -5.89
C LEU A 61 -4.51 4.71 -7.22
N ASP A 62 -4.07 5.97 -7.23
CA ASP A 62 -3.56 6.66 -8.41
C ASP A 62 -2.29 5.99 -8.96
N PHE A 63 -1.36 5.61 -8.07
CA PHE A 63 -0.15 4.87 -8.45
C PHE A 63 -0.49 3.56 -9.18
N PHE A 64 -1.39 2.76 -8.60
CA PHE A 64 -1.80 1.48 -9.15
C PHE A 64 -2.55 1.63 -10.47
N ALA A 65 -3.44 2.62 -10.57
CA ALA A 65 -4.14 2.96 -11.81
C ALA A 65 -3.16 3.39 -12.92
N ALA A 66 -2.19 4.27 -12.61
CA ALA A 66 -1.18 4.74 -13.55
C ALA A 66 -0.26 3.62 -14.05
N GLU A 67 -0.01 2.60 -13.23
CA GLU A 67 0.75 1.42 -13.62
C GLU A 67 -0.09 0.37 -14.38
N GLY A 68 -1.39 0.60 -14.61
CA GLY A 68 -2.26 -0.33 -15.34
C GLY A 68 -2.70 -1.53 -14.51
N GLN A 69 -2.81 -1.36 -13.19
CA GLN A 69 -3.49 -2.26 -12.28
C GLN A 69 -4.39 -1.46 -11.34
N PRO A 70 -5.54 -0.95 -11.80
CA PRO A 70 -6.49 -0.32 -10.90
C PRO A 70 -6.90 -1.30 -9.79
N ILE A 71 -6.89 -0.83 -8.55
CA ILE A 71 -7.31 -1.59 -7.37
C ILE A 71 -8.44 -0.87 -6.65
N SER A 72 -9.17 -1.59 -5.81
CA SER A 72 -10.17 -1.05 -4.91
C SER A 72 -9.54 -0.59 -3.58
N ILE A 73 -10.28 0.22 -2.81
CA ILE A 73 -9.82 0.63 -1.46
C ILE A 73 -9.61 -0.61 -0.57
N SER A 74 -10.48 -1.61 -0.65
CA SER A 74 -10.36 -2.85 0.15
C SER A 74 -9.06 -3.61 -0.10
N ASP A 75 -8.48 -3.52 -1.30
CA ASP A 75 -7.22 -4.20 -1.62
C ASP A 75 -6.01 -3.60 -0.88
N LEU A 76 -6.16 -2.39 -0.32
CA LEU A 76 -5.14 -1.73 0.48
C LEU A 76 -5.18 -2.12 1.96
N PHE A 77 -6.16 -2.93 2.38
CA PHE A 77 -6.33 -3.30 3.78
C PHE A 77 -6.42 -4.81 3.97
N THR A 78 -5.83 -5.28 5.06
CA THR A 78 -5.98 -6.66 5.53
C THR A 78 -6.79 -6.66 6.82
N VAL A 79 -7.70 -7.62 6.95
CA VAL A 79 -8.45 -7.86 8.18
C VAL A 79 -7.86 -9.08 8.84
N THR A 80 -7.17 -8.88 9.96
CA THR A 80 -6.69 -9.97 10.81
C THR A 80 -7.63 -10.12 12.00
N GLN A 81 -8.01 -11.37 12.29
CA GLN A 81 -8.66 -11.70 13.55
C GLN A 81 -7.58 -11.72 14.63
N ASP A 82 -7.79 -10.99 15.71
CA ASP A 82 -6.95 -11.12 16.89
C ASP A 82 -7.24 -12.51 17.50
N PRO A 83 -6.23 -13.40 17.65
CA PRO A 83 -6.44 -14.70 18.28
C PRO A 83 -6.58 -14.51 19.79
N GLU A 84 -7.75 -14.02 20.22
CA GLU A 84 -8.28 -13.93 21.59
C GLU A 84 -7.38 -13.34 22.70
N SER A 85 -7.94 -12.35 23.40
CA SER A 85 -7.55 -12.00 24.77
C SER A 85 -7.79 -13.16 25.74
#